data_AF-A0A238DUS0-F1
#
_entry.id   AF-A0A238DUS0-F1
#
_cell.length_a   1.000
_cell.length_b   1.000
_cell.length_c   1.000
_cell.angle_alpha   90.00
_cell.angle_beta   90.00
_cell.angle_gamma   90.00
#
_symmetry.space_group_name_H-M   'P 1'
#
loop_
_entity.id
_entity.type
_entity.pdbx_description
1 polymer ?
#
loop_
_entity_poly.entity_id
_entity_poly.type
_entity_poly.pdbx_seq_one_letter_code
_entity_poly.pdbx_strand_id
1 'polypeptide(L)'
;MNAPQVNADAVLQALSSWGLGDLWLVLTIGEIDALGSMLADHEAGERTSAHMYPEAAQRLGWMAQSCGLDPTTGGQVKAEA
;
A
#
# COMPACT_ATOMS: atom_id res chain seq x y z
N MET A 1 -13.99 17.58 -1.65
CA MET A 1 -12.64 17.38 -2.21
C MET A 1 -12.50 15.88 -2.44
N ASN A 2 -12.35 15.43 -3.69
CA ASN A 2 -12.11 14.00 -3.96
C ASN A 2 -10.70 13.65 -3.45
N ALA A 3 -10.60 12.68 -2.55
CA ALA A 3 -9.29 12.13 -2.19
C ALA A 3 -8.65 11.56 -3.47
N PRO A 4 -7.34 11.77 -3.70
CA PRO A 4 -6.65 11.14 -4.82
C PRO A 4 -6.89 9.64 -4.80
N GLN A 5 -7.29 9.09 -5.94
CA GLN A 5 -7.67 7.68 -6.05
C GLN A 5 -6.44 6.81 -5.90
N VAL A 6 -6.39 6.02 -4.82
CA VAL A 6 -5.30 5.05 -4.58
C VAL A 6 -5.44 3.91 -5.57
N ASN A 7 -4.37 3.61 -6.29
CA ASN A 7 -4.28 2.44 -7.15
C ASN A 7 -3.84 1.25 -6.31
N ALA A 8 -4.81 0.59 -5.69
CA ALA A 8 -4.56 -0.46 -4.71
C ALA A 8 -3.72 -1.60 -5.29
N ASP A 9 -4.01 -2.06 -6.50
CA ASP A 9 -3.25 -3.13 -7.16
C ASP A 9 -1.79 -2.73 -7.39
N ALA A 10 -1.54 -1.54 -7.95
CA ALA A 10 -0.17 -1.11 -8.22
C ALA A 10 0.64 -0.92 -6.93
N VAL A 11 0.02 -0.39 -5.88
CA VAL A 11 0.66 -0.21 -4.58
C VAL A 11 0.95 -1.54 -3.91
N LEU A 12 -0.01 -2.48 -3.89
CA LEU A 12 0.19 -3.81 -3.30
C LEU A 12 1.24 -4.60 -4.07
N GLN A 13 1.26 -4.49 -5.40
CA GLN A 13 2.30 -5.09 -6.23
C GLN A 13 3.69 -4.50 -5.96
N ALA A 14 3.79 -3.20 -5.67
CA ALA A 14 5.05 -2.58 -5.31
C ALA A 14 5.50 -3.01 -3.90
N LEU A 15 4.58 -3.00 -2.92
CA LEU A 15 4.86 -3.38 -1.54
C LEU A 15 5.13 -4.88 -1.38
N SER A 16 4.63 -5.74 -2.26
CA SER A 16 4.94 -7.19 -2.22
C SER A 16 6.42 -7.49 -2.49
N SER A 17 7.15 -6.56 -3.11
CA SER A 17 8.60 -6.68 -3.32
C SER A 17 9.43 -6.22 -2.11
N TRP A 18 8.81 -5.61 -1.11
CA TRP A 18 9.51 -5.13 0.08
C TRP A 18 9.77 -6.29 1.05
N GLY A 19 10.96 -6.28 1.65
CA GLY A 19 11.25 -7.19 2.75
C GLY A 19 10.41 -6.82 3.98
N LEU A 20 9.95 -7.83 4.72
CA LEU A 20 9.24 -7.62 5.99
C LEU A 20 10.07 -6.72 6.95
N GLY A 21 11.38 -6.91 7.00
CA GLY A 21 12.29 -6.07 7.80
C GLY A 21 12.24 -4.59 7.43
N ASP A 22 12.17 -4.25 6.14
CA ASP A 22 12.10 -2.87 5.69
C ASP A 22 10.73 -2.25 6.02
N LEU A 23 9.65 -3.02 5.84
CA LEU A 23 8.29 -2.59 6.22
C LEU A 23 8.20 -2.31 7.73
N TRP A 24 8.86 -3.12 8.57
CA TRP A 24 8.94 -2.91 10.02
C TRP A 24 9.65 -1.61 10.43
N LEU A 25 10.50 -1.05 9.57
CA LEU A 25 11.17 0.24 9.85
C LEU A 25 10.27 1.45 9.61
N VAL A 26 9.23 1.30 8.79
CA VAL A 26 8.40 2.42 8.31
C VAL A 26 6.92 2.32 8.69
N LEU A 27 6.42 1.12 9.03
CA LEU A 27 5.01 0.88 9.36
C LEU A 27 4.85 0.43 10.83
N THR A 28 3.69 0.75 11.40
CA THR A 28 3.28 0.22 12.71
C THR A 28 2.84 -1.24 12.60
N ILE A 29 2.84 -1.97 13.72
CA ILE A 29 2.43 -3.39 13.74
C ILE A 29 1.00 -3.60 13.20
N GLY A 30 0.08 -2.68 13.49
CA GLY A 30 -1.29 -2.77 12.99
C GLY A 30 -1.41 -2.43 11.49
N GLU A 31 -0.47 -1.68 10.93
CA GLU A 31 -0.39 -1.43 9.48
C GLU A 31 0.22 -2.62 8.76
N ILE A 32 1.23 -3.26 9.34
CA ILE A 32 1.83 -4.49 8.80
C ILE A 32 0.80 -5.62 8.77
N ASP A 33 0.00 -5.79 9.82
CA ASP A 33 -1.07 -6.79 9.86
C ASP A 33 -2.14 -6.54 8.79
N ALA A 34 -2.59 -5.28 8.67
CA ALA A 34 -3.56 -4.87 7.64
C ALA A 34 -3.00 -5.05 6.22
N LEU A 35 -1.73 -4.67 6.00
CA LEU A 35 -1.04 -4.85 4.73
C LEU A 35 -0.87 -6.32 4.39
N GLY A 36 -0.49 -7.17 5.36
CA GLY A 36 -0.36 -8.61 5.19
C GLY A 36 -1.65 -9.26 4.73
N SER A 37 -2.78 -8.89 5.34
CA SER A 37 -4.10 -9.38 4.92
C SER A 37 -4.43 -8.96 3.48
N MET A 38 -4.19 -7.68 3.13
CA MET A 38 -4.42 -7.19 1.75
C MET A 38 -3.49 -7.84 0.72
N LEU A 39 -2.24 -8.11 1.08
CA LEU A 39 -1.28 -8.80 0.20
C LEU A 39 -1.71 -10.25 -0.04
N ALA A 40 -2.21 -10.94 0.97
CA ALA A 40 -2.72 -12.30 0.82
C ALA A 40 -3.94 -12.34 -0.13
N ASP A 41 -4.90 -11.44 0.06
CA ASP A 41 -6.05 -11.31 -0.85
C ASP A 41 -5.59 -10.99 -2.29
N HIS A 42 -4.61 -10.08 -2.44
CA HIS A 42 -4.08 -9.69 -3.75
C HIS A 42 -3.36 -10.84 -4.45
N GLU A 43 -2.55 -11.63 -3.73
CA GLU A 43 -1.88 -12.82 -4.25
C GLU A 43 -2.89 -13.89 -4.68
N ALA A 44 -4.01 -14.01 -3.96
CA ALA A 44 -5.13 -14.88 -4.33
C ALA A 44 -5.95 -14.36 -5.53
N GLY A 45 -5.68 -13.14 -6.01
CA GLY A 45 -6.45 -12.49 -7.07
C GLY A 45 -7.85 -12.04 -6.62
N GLU A 46 -8.06 -11.88 -5.31
CA GLU A 46 -9.31 -11.47 -4.70
C GLU A 46 -9.38 -9.95 -4.49
N ARG A 47 -10.61 -9.45 -4.25
CA ARG A 47 -10.82 -8.04 -3.90
C ARG A 47 -10.36 -7.79 -2.47
N THR A 48 -9.23 -7.12 -2.34
CA THR A 48 -8.69 -6.69 -1.04
C THR A 48 -9.61 -5.68 -0.33
N SER A 49 -9.39 -5.48 0.98
CA SER A 49 -10.09 -4.45 1.74
C SER A 49 -9.95 -3.03 1.15
N ALA A 50 -8.82 -2.72 0.50
CA ALA A 50 -8.62 -1.43 -0.18
C ALA A 50 -9.54 -1.24 -1.40
N HIS A 51 -10.03 -2.32 -2.02
CA HIS A 51 -11.03 -2.23 -3.09
C HIS A 51 -12.45 -2.03 -2.56
N MET A 52 -12.70 -2.50 -1.34
CA MET A 52 -14.04 -2.54 -0.76
C MET A 52 -14.35 -1.33 0.12
N TYR A 53 -13.35 -0.78 0.81
CA TYR A 53 -13.52 0.24 1.83
C TYR A 53 -12.64 1.47 1.57
N PRO A 54 -13.23 2.68 1.43
CA PRO A 54 -12.47 3.91 1.21
C PRO A 54 -11.42 4.19 2.28
N GLU A 55 -11.70 3.84 3.54
CA GLU A 55 -10.77 4.01 4.65
C GLU A 55 -9.54 3.10 4.52
N ALA A 56 -9.74 1.87 4.05
CA ALA A 56 -8.64 0.94 3.79
C ALA A 56 -7.80 1.38 2.59
N ALA A 57 -8.44 1.92 1.54
CA ALA A 57 -7.74 2.53 0.40
C ALA A 57 -6.89 3.72 0.86
N GLN A 58 -7.45 4.63 1.66
CA GLN A 58 -6.73 5.77 2.21
C GLN A 58 -5.52 5.33 3.06
N ARG A 59 -5.73 4.33 3.92
CA ARG A 59 -4.65 3.77 4.75
C ARG A 59 -3.55 3.15 3.88
N LEU A 60 -3.90 2.40 2.84
CA LEU A 60 -2.94 1.86 1.88
C LEU A 60 -2.16 2.98 1.17
N GLY A 61 -2.83 4.08 0.85
CA GLY A 61 -2.18 5.26 0.30
C GLY A 61 -1.14 5.88 1.23
N TRP A 62 -1.41 5.96 2.53
CA TRP A 62 -0.43 6.42 3.51
C TRP A 62 0.73 5.45 3.69
N MET A 63 0.45 4.14 3.73
CA MET A 63 1.51 3.12 3.78
C MET A 63 2.43 3.20 2.56
N ALA A 64 1.87 3.40 1.36
CA ALA A 64 2.64 3.63 0.15
C ALA A 64 3.57 4.84 0.29
N GLN A 65 3.05 5.97 0.73
CA GLN A 65 3.84 7.20 0.93
C GLN A 65 4.95 7.03 1.97
N SER A 66 4.69 6.34 3.09
CA SER A 66 5.72 6.01 4.08
C SER A 66 6.83 5.13 3.51
N CYS A 67 6.50 4.29 2.52
CA CYS A 67 7.46 3.47 1.78
C CYS A 67 8.08 4.22 0.58
N GLY A 68 7.87 5.54 0.46
CA GLY A 68 8.39 6.34 -0.65
C GLY A 68 7.74 6.03 -2.00
N LEU A 69 6.54 5.42 -1.99
CA LEU A 69 5.77 5.09 -3.18
C LEU A 69 4.68 6.14 -3.46
N ASP A 70 4.44 6.41 -4.72
CA ASP A 70 3.28 7.17 -5.17
C ASP A 70 2.02 6.28 -5.07
N PRO A 71 1.02 6.68 -4.27
CA PRO A 71 -0.18 5.87 -4.06
C PRO A 71 -1.08 5.73 -5.30
N THR A 72 -0.86 6.53 -6.35
CA THR A 72 -1.64 6.48 -7.59
C THR A 72 -0.99 5.59 -8.66
N THR A 73 0.32 5.36 -8.57
CA THR A 73 1.07 4.60 -9.59
C THR A 73 1.79 3.36 -9.03
N GLY A 74 1.98 3.26 -7.71
CA GLY A 74 2.85 2.26 -7.08
C GLY A 74 4.34 2.47 -7.40
N GLY A 75 4.70 3.51 -8.15
CA GLY A 75 6.08 3.84 -8.50
C GLY A 75 6.80 4.51 -7.35
N GLN A 76 8.13 4.43 -7.34
CA GLN A 76 8.96 5.22 -6.44
C GLN A 76 8.73 6.71 -6.71
N VAL A 77 8.48 7.49 -5.65
CA VAL A 77 8.51 8.95 -5.74
C VAL A 77 9.95 9.33 -6.03
N LYS A 78 10.25 9.75 -7.27
CA LYS A 78 11.57 10.29 -7.60
C LYS A 78 11.82 11.48 -6.67
N ALA A 79 12.73 11.31 -5.72
CA ALA A 79 13.36 12.45 -5.08
C ALA A 79 14.15 13.18 -6.18
N GLU A 80 13.72 14.38 -6.55
CA GLU A 80 14.59 15.29 -7.31
C GLU A 80 15.85 15.52 -6.46
N ALA A 81 16.99 15.09 -6.99
CA ALA A 81 18.32 15.33 -6.45
C ALA A 81 19.00 16.46 -7.23
#